data_AF-A0A3R6NIN4-F1
#
_entry.id   AF-A0A3R6NIN4-F1
#
_cell.length_a   1.000
_cell.length_b   1.000
_cell.length_c   1.000
_cell.angle_alpha   90.00
_cell.angle_beta   90.00
_cell.angle_gamma   90.00
#
_symmetry.space_group_name_H-M   'P 1'
#
loop_
_entity.id
_entity.type
_entity.pdbx_description
1 polymer ?
#
loop_
_entity_poly.entity_id
_entity_poly.type
_entity_poly.pdbx_seq_one_letter_code
_entity_poly.pdbx_strand_id
1 'polypeptide(L)'
;MNNFLNKLERKFGRYAIPDLIRYVIVLYCAGAVIGMINPRIYYNYLCLDMSAVFRGQIWRLFTFLIEPYGFSSGMGMLLSILFFVIQVQLFFLFGRSLEQAWGTFRFNMYFLSGYLFNIIAALILYISPLHSAIYYSGFQYIYWSMFFAFAALNPDMQFLLYFVIPIKVKWLALLDAAYMLYQVVQSFYYGIIYFRAGQSTGGGAYISMGIAIIVAMANFLIFFFSTRNYRRVSPKDIHRRRSFKKKASAPKAGPRHRCAVCGRTELDDENLDFRFCSKCDGNYEYCSDHLFTHQHVKKFM
;
A
#
# COMPACT_ATOMS: atom_id res chain seq x y z
N MET A 1 -17.03 1.12 3.87
CA MET A 1 -15.67 0.56 4.07
C MET A 1 -14.70 1.53 4.76
N ASN A 2 -14.50 2.75 4.23
CA ASN A 2 -13.41 3.64 4.70
C ASN A 2 -13.52 4.07 6.17
N ASN A 3 -14.72 4.31 6.69
CA ASN A 3 -14.92 4.60 8.11
C ASN A 3 -14.64 3.39 9.02
N PHE A 4 -14.83 2.17 8.53
CA PHE A 4 -14.54 0.94 9.27
C PHE A 4 -13.04 0.69 9.33
N LEU A 5 -12.35 0.76 8.18
CA LEU A 5 -10.88 0.64 8.13
C LEU A 5 -10.20 1.72 8.96
N ASN A 6 -10.67 2.98 8.92
CA ASN A 6 -10.10 4.06 9.75
C ASN A 6 -10.35 3.83 11.25
N LYS A 7 -11.50 3.26 11.65
CA LYS A 7 -11.78 2.89 13.05
C LYS A 7 -10.88 1.73 13.49
N LEU A 8 -10.71 0.71 12.64
CA LEU A 8 -9.81 -0.40 12.90
C LEU A 8 -8.35 0.07 12.96
N GLU A 9 -7.93 0.97 12.08
CA GLU A 9 -6.59 1.56 12.09
C GLU A 9 -6.33 2.31 13.40
N ARG A 10 -7.30 3.07 13.90
CA ARG A 10 -7.18 3.75 15.21
C ARG A 10 -7.06 2.78 16.39
N LYS A 11 -7.73 1.63 16.34
CA LYS A 11 -7.77 0.65 17.45
C LYS A 11 -6.63 -0.36 17.39
N PHE A 12 -6.28 -0.82 16.19
CA PHE A 12 -5.36 -1.92 15.93
C PHE A 12 -4.11 -1.51 15.14
N GLY A 13 -3.96 -0.25 14.76
CA GLY A 13 -2.78 0.24 14.04
C GLY A 13 -1.45 -0.04 14.74
N ARG A 14 -1.45 -0.13 16.08
CA ARG A 14 -0.27 -0.49 16.90
C ARG A 14 0.21 -1.94 16.71
N TYR A 15 -0.63 -2.82 16.16
CA TYR A 15 -0.30 -4.22 15.92
C TYR A 15 0.10 -4.48 14.46
N ALA A 16 0.14 -3.45 13.61
CA ALA A 16 0.53 -3.62 12.22
C ALA A 16 2.04 -3.91 12.16
N ILE A 17 2.40 -4.98 11.46
CA ILE A 17 3.80 -5.41 11.32
C ILE A 17 4.46 -4.55 10.24
N PRO A 18 5.49 -3.75 10.57
CA PRO A 18 6.23 -2.99 9.58
C PRO A 18 7.08 -3.91 8.69
N ASP A 19 7.21 -3.56 7.41
CA ASP A 19 7.98 -4.33 6.41
C ASP A 19 7.44 -5.77 6.27
N LEU A 20 6.11 -5.94 6.33
CA LEU A 20 5.44 -7.24 6.28
C LEU A 20 5.88 -8.07 5.07
N ILE A 21 6.11 -7.40 3.95
CA ILE A 21 6.54 -8.04 2.69
C ILE A 21 7.83 -8.86 2.87
N ARG A 22 8.74 -8.44 3.77
CA ARG A 22 9.97 -9.18 4.03
C ARG A 22 9.70 -10.57 4.61
N TYR A 23 8.80 -10.67 5.59
CA TYR A 23 8.43 -11.95 6.20
C TYR A 23 7.72 -12.87 5.21
N VAL A 24 6.82 -12.27 4.43
CA VAL A 24 6.07 -12.93 3.37
C VAL A 24 7.01 -13.53 2.31
N ILE A 25 8.04 -12.78 1.89
CA ILE A 25 9.07 -13.28 0.96
C ILE A 25 9.93 -14.37 1.57
N VAL A 26 10.30 -14.28 2.86
CA VAL A 26 11.05 -15.36 3.52
C VAL A 26 10.26 -16.66 3.49
N LEU A 27 8.93 -16.61 3.74
CA LEU A 27 8.06 -17.78 3.61
C LEU A 27 7.99 -18.30 2.16
N TYR A 28 7.92 -17.40 1.19
CA TYR A 28 7.93 -17.75 -0.23
C TYR A 28 9.24 -18.47 -0.64
N CYS A 29 10.39 -17.94 -0.22
CA CYS A 29 11.69 -18.57 -0.43
C CYS A 29 11.80 -19.92 0.29
N ALA A 30 11.28 -20.04 1.50
CA ALA A 30 11.22 -21.32 2.22
C ALA A 30 10.38 -22.36 1.45
N GLY A 31 9.25 -21.94 0.88
CA GLY A 31 8.42 -22.79 0.02
C GLY A 31 9.16 -23.24 -1.23
N ALA A 32 9.87 -22.33 -1.89
CA ALA A 32 10.71 -22.65 -3.04
C ALA A 32 11.76 -23.73 -2.69
N VAL A 33 12.47 -23.60 -1.56
CA VAL A 33 13.45 -24.61 -1.10
C VAL A 33 12.79 -25.97 -0.82
N ILE A 34 11.62 -25.99 -0.16
CA ILE A 34 10.86 -27.23 0.05
C ILE A 34 10.48 -27.87 -1.29
N GLY A 35 10.07 -27.05 -2.27
CA GLY A 35 9.76 -27.49 -3.62
C GLY A 35 10.96 -28.11 -4.34
N MET A 36 12.18 -27.58 -4.16
CA MET A 36 13.40 -28.15 -4.73
C MET A 36 13.77 -29.50 -4.11
N ILE A 37 13.57 -29.66 -2.80
CA ILE A 37 13.87 -30.91 -2.10
C ILE A 37 12.87 -31.99 -2.50
N ASN A 38 11.58 -31.70 -2.31
CA ASN A 38 10.51 -32.61 -2.69
C ASN A 38 9.16 -31.86 -2.75
N PRO A 39 8.59 -31.64 -3.94
CA PRO A 39 7.30 -30.97 -4.11
C PRO A 39 6.16 -31.68 -3.36
N ARG A 40 6.25 -33.01 -3.20
CA ARG A 40 5.20 -33.81 -2.55
C ARG A 40 5.06 -33.48 -1.06
N ILE A 41 6.10 -32.97 -0.40
CA ILE A 41 6.00 -32.56 1.01
C ILE A 41 4.93 -31.49 1.18
N TYR A 42 4.91 -30.51 0.27
CA TYR A 42 3.90 -29.46 0.32
C TYR A 42 2.50 -30.02 0.07
N TYR A 43 2.30 -30.70 -1.07
CA TYR A 43 0.98 -31.18 -1.46
C TYR A 43 0.41 -32.23 -0.49
N ASN A 44 1.26 -33.00 0.18
CA ASN A 44 0.79 -34.05 1.08
C ASN A 44 0.59 -33.57 2.52
N TYR A 45 1.34 -32.56 3.00
CA TYR A 45 1.35 -32.20 4.43
C TYR A 45 1.06 -30.73 4.73
N LEU A 46 1.41 -29.81 3.81
CA LEU A 46 1.39 -28.37 4.07
C LEU A 46 0.28 -27.62 3.33
N CYS A 47 -0.20 -28.18 2.22
CA CYS A 47 -1.25 -27.57 1.40
C CYS A 47 -2.57 -27.45 2.18
N LEU A 48 -3.39 -26.51 1.75
CA LEU A 48 -4.70 -26.29 2.35
C LEU A 48 -5.68 -27.38 1.90
N ASP A 49 -5.80 -28.42 2.73
CA ASP A 49 -6.77 -29.51 2.59
C ASP A 49 -7.78 -29.44 3.73
N MET A 50 -9.01 -29.05 3.40
CA MET A 50 -10.07 -28.90 4.41
C MET A 50 -10.49 -30.23 5.02
N SER A 51 -10.45 -31.32 4.25
CA SER A 51 -10.77 -32.66 4.77
C SER A 51 -9.78 -33.08 5.85
N ALA A 52 -8.50 -32.75 5.67
CA ALA A 52 -7.45 -33.02 6.65
C ALA A 52 -7.52 -32.08 7.86
N VAL A 53 -7.90 -30.81 7.66
CA VAL A 53 -8.13 -29.85 8.76
C VAL A 53 -9.24 -30.36 9.68
N PHE A 54 -10.36 -30.83 9.14
CA PHE A 54 -11.44 -31.43 9.94
C PHE A 54 -11.03 -32.72 10.66
N ARG A 55 -10.01 -33.44 10.16
CA ARG A 55 -9.38 -34.60 10.82
C ARG A 55 -8.30 -34.21 11.84
N GLY A 56 -8.13 -32.92 12.16
CA GLY A 56 -7.23 -32.43 13.21
C GLY A 56 -5.91 -31.80 12.73
N GLN A 57 -5.67 -31.69 11.41
CA GLN A 57 -4.45 -31.10 10.86
C GLN A 57 -4.53 -29.57 10.75
N ILE A 58 -4.68 -28.89 11.89
CA ILE A 58 -4.95 -27.44 11.97
C ILE A 58 -3.79 -26.59 11.42
N TRP A 59 -2.55 -27.11 11.45
CA TRP A 59 -1.37 -26.41 10.93
C TRP A 59 -1.50 -26.05 9.43
N ARG A 60 -2.30 -26.79 8.66
CA ARG A 60 -2.57 -26.51 7.23
C ARG A 60 -3.18 -25.14 6.98
N LEU A 61 -3.86 -24.58 7.98
CA LEU A 61 -4.38 -23.21 7.93
C LEU A 61 -3.28 -22.14 7.96
N PHE A 62 -2.05 -22.50 8.33
CA PHE A 62 -0.90 -21.59 8.35
C PHE A 62 0.15 -21.97 7.32
N THR A 63 0.40 -23.28 7.15
CA THR A 63 1.48 -23.77 6.27
C THR A 63 1.21 -23.58 4.78
N PHE A 64 -0.05 -23.37 4.37
CA PHE A 64 -0.37 -23.10 2.96
C PHE A 64 0.24 -21.78 2.43
N LEU A 65 0.67 -20.89 3.33
CA LEU A 65 1.43 -19.68 2.99
C LEU A 65 2.79 -20.02 2.35
N ILE A 66 3.32 -21.20 2.64
CA ILE A 66 4.64 -21.69 2.21
C ILE A 66 4.47 -22.49 0.90
N GLU A 67 3.79 -21.89 -0.08
CA GLU A 67 3.52 -22.51 -1.37
C GLU A 67 4.81 -22.61 -2.21
N PRO A 68 5.22 -23.82 -2.67
CA PRO A 68 6.38 -24.01 -3.52
C PRO A 68 6.06 -23.55 -4.93
N TYR A 69 6.37 -22.28 -5.21
CA TYR A 69 6.21 -21.70 -6.54
C TYR A 69 7.48 -20.98 -6.94
N GLY A 70 8.00 -21.22 -8.14
CA GLY A 70 9.17 -20.47 -8.63
C GLY A 70 10.10 -21.18 -9.60
N PHE A 71 10.07 -22.52 -9.68
CA PHE A 71 10.96 -23.26 -10.57
C PHE A 71 10.20 -23.77 -11.80
N SER A 72 10.65 -23.35 -12.98
CA SER A 72 10.11 -23.82 -14.25
C SER A 72 10.78 -25.14 -14.64
N SER A 73 10.01 -26.22 -14.74
CA SER A 73 10.54 -27.55 -15.10
C SER A 73 11.16 -27.63 -16.50
N GLY A 74 10.95 -26.63 -17.37
CA GLY A 74 11.40 -26.65 -18.77
C GLY A 74 12.59 -25.77 -19.11
N MET A 75 12.98 -24.86 -18.21
CA MET A 75 14.07 -23.90 -18.44
C MET A 75 15.18 -24.23 -17.44
N GLY A 76 16.33 -24.71 -17.91
CA GLY A 76 17.38 -25.33 -17.09
C GLY A 76 17.68 -24.62 -15.74
N MET A 77 18.17 -25.39 -14.75
CA MET A 77 18.25 -25.00 -13.33
C MET A 77 18.79 -23.58 -13.08
N LEU A 78 19.88 -23.20 -13.77
CA LEU A 78 20.49 -21.86 -13.63
C LEU A 78 19.55 -20.72 -14.03
N LEU A 79 18.85 -20.86 -15.16
CA LEU A 79 17.90 -19.86 -15.63
C LEU A 79 16.69 -19.79 -14.70
N SER A 80 16.19 -20.94 -14.23
CA SER A 80 15.08 -20.98 -13.28
C SER A 80 15.42 -20.26 -11.96
N ILE A 81 16.63 -20.43 -11.43
CA ILE A 81 17.09 -19.70 -10.23
C ILE A 81 17.18 -18.19 -10.52
N LEU A 82 17.72 -17.80 -11.67
CA LEU A 82 17.83 -16.38 -12.04
C LEU A 82 16.47 -15.70 -12.13
N PHE A 83 15.50 -16.30 -12.82
CA PHE A 83 14.14 -15.76 -12.91
C PHE A 83 13.44 -15.74 -11.56
N PHE A 84 13.65 -16.75 -10.72
CA PHE A 84 13.14 -16.76 -9.36
C PHE A 84 13.65 -15.58 -8.53
N VAL A 85 14.96 -15.28 -8.58
CA VAL A 85 15.55 -14.14 -7.87
C VAL A 85 14.96 -12.82 -8.38
N ILE A 86 14.81 -12.67 -9.70
CA ILE A 86 14.16 -11.49 -10.29
C ILE A 86 12.72 -11.36 -9.79
N GLN A 87 11.97 -12.46 -9.79
CA GLN A 87 10.57 -12.48 -9.33
C GLN A 87 10.46 -12.08 -7.85
N VAL A 88 11.31 -12.62 -6.97
CA VAL A 88 11.35 -12.25 -5.55
C VAL A 88 11.66 -10.76 -5.40
N GLN A 89 12.63 -10.24 -6.15
CA GLN A 89 12.98 -8.82 -6.13
C GLN A 89 11.82 -7.93 -6.59
N LEU A 90 11.08 -8.34 -7.62
CA LEU A 90 9.89 -7.63 -8.10
C LEU A 90 8.77 -7.65 -7.05
N PHE A 91 8.49 -8.79 -6.42
CA PHE A 91 7.50 -8.87 -5.35
C PHE A 91 7.88 -7.99 -4.16
N PHE A 92 9.16 -7.93 -3.81
CA PHE A 92 9.65 -7.02 -2.77
C PHE A 92 9.45 -5.55 -3.14
N LEU A 93 9.78 -5.18 -4.38
CA LEU A 93 9.59 -3.83 -4.91
C LEU A 93 8.11 -3.42 -4.86
N PHE A 94 7.22 -4.29 -5.35
CA PHE A 94 5.78 -4.04 -5.37
C PHE A 94 5.24 -3.90 -3.95
N GLY A 95 5.58 -4.82 -3.05
CA GLY A 95 5.11 -4.80 -1.67
C GLY A 95 5.58 -3.57 -0.91
N ARG A 96 6.86 -3.17 -1.03
CA ARG A 96 7.37 -1.95 -0.40
C ARG A 96 6.70 -0.69 -0.96
N SER A 97 6.53 -0.61 -2.28
CA SER A 97 5.85 0.53 -2.89
C SER A 97 4.39 0.64 -2.41
N LEU A 98 3.70 -0.48 -2.23
CA LEU A 98 2.33 -0.51 -1.73
C LEU A 98 2.25 -0.19 -0.24
N GLU A 99 3.15 -0.72 0.58
CA GLU A 99 3.20 -0.41 2.01
C GLU A 99 3.47 1.08 2.25
N GLN A 100 4.37 1.69 1.45
CA GLN A 100 4.64 3.13 1.49
C GLN A 100 3.43 3.96 1.03
N ALA A 101 2.72 3.54 -0.01
CA ALA A 101 1.58 4.27 -0.56
C ALA A 101 0.32 4.16 0.31
N TRP A 102 0.08 2.99 0.92
CA TRP A 102 -1.15 2.72 1.68
C TRP A 102 -0.97 2.86 3.19
N GLY A 103 0.27 2.77 3.69
CA GLY A 103 0.61 2.68 5.11
C GLY A 103 0.58 1.23 5.61
N THR A 104 1.40 0.96 6.64
CA THR A 104 1.65 -0.38 7.20
C THR A 104 0.37 -1.12 7.60
N PHE A 105 -0.59 -0.46 8.28
CA PHE A 105 -1.82 -1.12 8.72
C PHE A 105 -2.68 -1.64 7.56
N ARG A 106 -2.85 -0.85 6.50
CA ARG A 106 -3.70 -1.24 5.36
C ARG A 106 -3.05 -2.32 4.51
N PHE A 107 -1.73 -2.26 4.36
CA PHE A 107 -0.96 -3.31 3.72
C PHE A 107 -1.07 -4.64 4.49
N ASN A 108 -0.98 -4.60 5.82
CA ASN A 108 -1.24 -5.77 6.67
C ASN A 108 -2.66 -6.30 6.47
N MET A 109 -3.65 -5.42 6.44
CA MET A 109 -5.04 -5.82 6.25
C MET A 109 -5.29 -6.45 4.88
N TYR A 110 -4.62 -5.99 3.82
CA TYR A 110 -4.72 -6.56 2.47
C TYR A 110 -4.21 -8.01 2.41
N PHE A 111 -3.08 -8.28 3.06
CA PHE A 111 -2.56 -9.65 3.17
C PHE A 111 -3.42 -10.52 4.09
N LEU A 112 -3.89 -9.97 5.22
CA LEU A 112 -4.73 -10.70 6.17
C LEU A 112 -6.10 -11.04 5.57
N SER A 113 -6.73 -10.11 4.84
CA SER A 113 -7.99 -10.38 4.14
C SER A 113 -7.79 -11.40 3.03
N GLY A 114 -6.70 -11.32 2.27
CA GLY A 114 -6.35 -12.32 1.28
C GLY A 114 -6.18 -13.70 1.91
N TYR A 115 -5.43 -13.80 3.01
CA TYR A 115 -5.27 -15.02 3.79
C TYR A 115 -6.62 -15.61 4.24
N LEU A 116 -7.48 -14.79 4.84
CA LEU A 116 -8.79 -15.22 5.33
C LEU A 116 -9.74 -15.61 4.19
N PHE A 117 -9.77 -14.86 3.09
CA PHE A 117 -10.64 -15.16 1.96
C PHE A 117 -10.26 -16.47 1.28
N ASN A 118 -8.98 -16.84 1.25
CA ASN A 118 -8.55 -18.14 0.74
C ASN A 118 -9.01 -19.29 1.63
N ILE A 119 -8.92 -19.14 2.96
CA ILE A 119 -9.45 -20.13 3.91
C ILE A 119 -10.97 -20.29 3.74
N ILE A 120 -11.70 -19.17 3.63
CA ILE A 120 -13.15 -19.18 3.43
C ILE A 120 -13.50 -19.83 2.08
N ALA A 121 -12.76 -19.51 1.01
CA ALA A 121 -12.97 -20.09 -0.32
C ALA A 121 -12.75 -21.61 -0.31
N ALA A 122 -11.69 -22.08 0.33
CA ALA A 122 -11.42 -23.50 0.49
C ALA A 122 -12.53 -24.21 1.30
N LEU A 123 -13.05 -23.57 2.36
CA LEU A 123 -14.16 -24.10 3.13
C LEU A 123 -15.46 -24.18 2.31
N ILE A 124 -15.79 -23.14 1.56
CA ILE A 124 -16.96 -23.10 0.67
C ILE A 124 -16.86 -24.21 -0.38
N LEU A 125 -15.68 -24.36 -0.99
CA LEU A 125 -15.43 -25.41 -1.99
C LEU A 125 -15.58 -26.82 -1.43
N TYR A 126 -15.13 -27.04 -0.19
CA TYR A 126 -15.27 -28.32 0.50
C TYR A 126 -16.74 -28.66 0.81
N ILE A 127 -17.52 -27.68 1.28
CA ILE A 127 -18.95 -27.89 1.62
C ILE A 127 -19.83 -27.93 0.36
N SER A 128 -19.41 -27.30 -0.74
CA SER A 128 -20.16 -27.25 -1.99
C SER A 128 -20.37 -28.66 -2.61
N PRO A 129 -21.34 -28.82 -3.52
CA PRO A 129 -21.57 -30.08 -4.26
C PRO A 129 -20.36 -30.58 -5.06
N LEU A 130 -19.35 -29.71 -5.26
CA LEU A 130 -18.09 -30.06 -5.93
C LEU A 130 -17.17 -30.90 -5.04
N HIS A 131 -17.35 -30.85 -3.71
CA HIS A 131 -16.59 -31.58 -2.69
C HIS A 131 -15.07 -31.56 -2.90
N SER A 132 -14.54 -30.40 -3.30
CA SER A 132 -13.11 -30.25 -3.59
C SER A 132 -12.34 -30.12 -2.27
N ALA A 133 -11.67 -31.20 -1.87
CA ALA A 133 -10.94 -31.27 -0.61
C ALA A 133 -9.64 -30.43 -0.62
N ILE A 134 -8.98 -30.35 -1.78
CA ILE A 134 -7.65 -29.75 -1.91
C ILE A 134 -7.77 -28.41 -2.61
N TYR A 135 -7.35 -27.36 -1.90
CA TYR A 135 -7.24 -26.02 -2.44
C TYR A 135 -5.82 -25.80 -2.96
N TYR A 136 -5.65 -26.02 -4.26
CA TYR A 136 -4.33 -26.13 -4.87
C TYR A 136 -3.55 -24.84 -4.97
N SER A 137 -4.18 -23.67 -4.79
CA SER A 137 -3.49 -22.44 -5.10
C SER A 137 -4.13 -21.21 -4.49
N GLY A 138 -3.62 -20.77 -3.34
CA GLY A 138 -4.26 -19.68 -2.59
C GLY A 138 -3.40 -18.44 -2.39
N PHE A 139 -2.09 -18.63 -2.17
CA PHE A 139 -1.26 -17.51 -1.75
C PHE A 139 -0.53 -16.87 -2.93
N GLN A 140 -0.17 -17.64 -3.97
CA GLN A 140 0.45 -17.09 -5.18
C GLN A 140 -0.38 -15.98 -5.85
N TYR A 141 -1.70 -16.12 -5.89
CA TYR A 141 -2.57 -15.15 -6.55
C TYR A 141 -2.69 -13.83 -5.79
N ILE A 142 -2.39 -13.81 -4.49
CA ILE A 142 -2.29 -12.54 -3.74
C ILE A 142 -1.06 -11.76 -4.20
N TYR A 143 0.09 -12.42 -4.42
CA TYR A 143 1.27 -11.76 -4.98
C TYR A 143 1.01 -11.24 -6.39
N TRP A 144 0.27 -11.99 -7.19
CA TRP A 144 -0.09 -11.54 -8.53
C TRP A 144 -1.10 -10.39 -8.50
N SER A 145 -2.09 -10.43 -7.60
CA SER A 145 -3.03 -9.30 -7.48
C SER A 145 -2.38 -8.04 -6.89
N MET A 146 -1.29 -8.20 -6.14
CA MET A 146 -0.42 -7.11 -5.69
C MET A 146 0.22 -6.37 -6.87
N PHE A 147 0.57 -7.08 -7.95
CA PHE A 147 1.09 -6.43 -9.17
C PHE A 147 0.07 -5.49 -9.79
N PHE A 148 -1.22 -5.85 -9.85
CA PHE A 148 -2.26 -4.93 -10.30
C PHE A 148 -2.40 -3.70 -9.41
N ALA A 149 -2.28 -3.88 -8.09
CA ALA A 149 -2.28 -2.76 -7.16
C ALA A 149 -1.09 -1.81 -7.39
N PHE A 150 0.09 -2.37 -7.63
CA PHE A 150 1.27 -1.60 -7.97
C PHE A 150 1.10 -0.87 -9.31
N ALA A 151 0.60 -1.55 -10.35
CA ALA A 151 0.34 -0.99 -11.67
C ALA A 151 -0.64 0.18 -11.63
N ALA A 152 -1.65 0.11 -10.76
CA ALA A 152 -2.63 1.17 -10.59
C ALA A 152 -2.07 2.41 -9.87
N LEU A 153 -1.07 2.23 -9.00
CA LEU A 153 -0.37 3.33 -8.34
C LEU A 153 0.70 3.97 -9.23
N ASN A 154 1.43 3.15 -9.99
CA ASN A 154 2.60 3.55 -10.78
C ASN A 154 2.45 3.18 -12.27
N PRO A 155 1.42 3.66 -12.98
CA PRO A 155 1.11 3.21 -14.34
C PRO A 155 2.16 3.58 -15.39
N ASP A 156 2.90 4.68 -15.17
CA ASP A 156 3.93 5.18 -16.08
C ASP A 156 5.35 4.71 -15.73
N MET A 157 5.53 3.96 -14.63
CA MET A 157 6.80 3.30 -14.36
C MET A 157 7.15 2.35 -15.51
N GLN A 158 8.43 2.18 -15.81
CA GLN A 158 8.91 1.35 -16.92
C GLN A 158 9.77 0.21 -16.39
N PHE A 159 9.52 -1.00 -16.90
CA PHE A 159 10.43 -2.13 -16.76
C PHE A 159 11.10 -2.41 -18.10
N LEU A 160 12.42 -2.66 -18.06
CA LEU A 160 13.17 -3.03 -19.25
C LEU A 160 12.99 -4.53 -19.52
N LEU A 161 12.18 -4.85 -20.53
CA LEU A 161 12.06 -6.22 -21.03
C LEU A 161 13.38 -6.62 -21.71
N TYR A 162 13.95 -7.74 -21.29
CA TYR A 162 15.27 -8.22 -21.74
C TYR A 162 16.39 -7.17 -21.66
N PHE A 163 16.28 -6.23 -20.72
CA PHE A 163 17.22 -5.10 -20.59
C PHE A 163 17.28 -4.14 -21.79
N VAL A 164 16.36 -4.26 -22.76
CA VAL A 164 16.39 -3.51 -24.03
C VAL A 164 15.14 -2.65 -24.20
N ILE A 165 13.95 -3.23 -24.02
CA ILE A 165 12.69 -2.55 -24.38
C ILE A 165 12.02 -2.00 -23.10
N PRO A 166 11.93 -0.68 -22.91
CA PRO A 166 11.19 -0.10 -21.79
C PRO A 166 9.68 -0.26 -22.03
N ILE A 167 9.03 -1.08 -21.21
CA ILE A 167 7.58 -1.29 -21.24
C ILE A 167 6.97 -0.67 -19.99
N LYS A 168 5.95 0.18 -20.19
CA LYS A 168 5.21 0.77 -19.08
C LYS A 168 4.42 -0.31 -18.33
N VAL A 169 4.39 -0.23 -17.00
CA VAL A 169 3.71 -1.20 -16.13
C VAL A 169 2.23 -1.37 -16.50
N LYS A 170 1.54 -0.31 -16.91
CA LYS A 170 0.13 -0.39 -17.34
C LYS A 170 -0.12 -1.38 -18.48
N TRP A 171 0.84 -1.52 -19.41
CA TRP A 171 0.71 -2.46 -20.53
C TRP A 171 0.96 -3.90 -20.08
N LEU A 172 1.95 -4.09 -19.20
CA LEU A 172 2.21 -5.39 -18.58
C LEU A 172 1.02 -5.85 -17.74
N ALA A 173 0.41 -4.95 -16.96
CA ALA A 173 -0.80 -5.23 -16.20
C ALA A 173 -2.00 -5.54 -17.12
N LEU A 174 -2.14 -4.86 -18.26
CA LEU A 174 -3.21 -5.20 -19.21
C LEU A 174 -3.03 -6.61 -19.79
N LEU A 175 -1.80 -6.96 -20.16
CA LEU A 175 -1.45 -8.29 -20.66
C LEU A 175 -1.71 -9.36 -19.59
N ASP A 176 -1.23 -9.12 -18.37
CA ASP A 176 -1.40 -10.05 -17.25
C ASP A 176 -2.89 -10.22 -16.87
N ALA A 177 -3.68 -9.13 -16.92
CA ALA A 177 -5.13 -9.20 -16.72
C ALA A 177 -5.83 -10.05 -17.80
N ALA A 178 -5.43 -9.90 -19.07
CA ALA A 178 -5.96 -10.73 -20.15
C ALA A 178 -5.56 -12.20 -19.97
N TYR A 179 -4.33 -12.48 -19.56
CA TYR A 179 -3.85 -13.83 -19.29
C TYR A 179 -4.57 -14.47 -18.10
N MET A 180 -4.79 -13.73 -17.01
CA MET A 180 -5.59 -14.23 -15.88
C MET A 180 -7.05 -14.49 -16.26
N LEU A 181 -7.66 -13.63 -17.07
CA LEU A 181 -9.02 -13.86 -17.56
C LEU A 181 -9.09 -15.16 -18.39
N TYR A 182 -8.11 -15.37 -19.26
CA TYR A 182 -7.98 -16.60 -20.01
C TYR A 182 -7.83 -17.82 -19.08
N GLN A 183 -6.99 -17.75 -18.05
CA GLN A 183 -6.84 -18.83 -17.07
C GLN A 183 -8.14 -19.15 -16.33
N VAL A 184 -8.90 -18.12 -15.95
CA VAL A 184 -10.23 -18.31 -15.32
C VAL A 184 -11.15 -19.06 -16.28
N VAL A 185 -11.29 -18.59 -17.52
CA VAL A 185 -12.14 -19.23 -18.53
C VAL A 185 -11.72 -20.69 -18.76
N GLN A 186 -10.42 -20.95 -18.92
CA GLN A 186 -9.90 -22.31 -19.07
C GLN A 186 -10.19 -23.19 -17.85
N SER A 187 -9.98 -22.67 -16.65
CA SER A 187 -10.23 -23.39 -15.39
C SER A 187 -11.67 -23.88 -15.29
N PHE A 188 -12.64 -23.01 -15.64
CA PHE A 188 -14.05 -23.41 -15.67
C PHE A 188 -14.38 -24.35 -16.83
N TYR A 189 -13.82 -24.11 -18.03
CA TYR A 189 -14.03 -24.96 -19.20
C TYR A 189 -13.56 -26.40 -18.97
N TYR A 190 -12.31 -26.57 -18.52
CA TYR A 190 -11.77 -27.89 -18.19
C TYR A 190 -12.52 -28.49 -17.00
N GLY A 191 -12.83 -27.70 -15.97
CA GLY A 191 -13.66 -28.15 -14.85
C GLY A 191 -14.95 -28.85 -15.33
N ILE A 192 -15.72 -28.20 -16.19
CA ILE A 192 -16.97 -28.74 -16.75
C ILE A 192 -16.72 -30.01 -17.57
N ILE A 193 -15.68 -30.05 -18.40
CA ILE A 193 -15.34 -31.23 -19.19
C ILE A 193 -15.02 -32.43 -18.30
N TYR A 194 -14.20 -32.24 -17.26
CA TYR A 194 -13.86 -33.31 -16.32
C TYR A 194 -15.07 -33.79 -15.53
N PHE A 195 -15.98 -32.90 -15.14
CA PHE A 195 -17.26 -33.29 -14.54
C PHE A 195 -18.12 -34.13 -15.51
N ARG A 196 -18.20 -33.74 -16.78
CA ARG A 196 -18.92 -34.51 -17.82
C ARG A 196 -18.29 -35.87 -18.09
N ALA A 197 -16.97 -35.98 -17.94
CA ALA A 197 -16.23 -37.24 -18.05
C ALA A 197 -16.32 -38.13 -16.79
N GLY A 198 -17.12 -37.75 -15.79
CA GLY A 198 -17.30 -38.51 -14.54
C GLY A 198 -16.16 -38.36 -13.53
N GLN A 199 -15.18 -37.50 -13.79
CA GLN A 199 -14.05 -37.25 -12.89
C GLN A 199 -14.34 -36.06 -11.97
N SER A 200 -15.11 -36.29 -10.91
CA SER A 200 -15.52 -35.26 -9.95
C SER A 200 -14.34 -34.59 -9.23
N THR A 201 -13.33 -35.36 -8.84
CA THR A 201 -12.14 -34.82 -8.14
C THR A 201 -11.27 -33.95 -9.05
N GLY A 202 -11.09 -34.35 -10.31
CA GLY A 202 -10.33 -33.56 -11.30
C GLY A 202 -11.06 -32.28 -11.66
N GLY A 203 -12.36 -32.35 -11.94
CA GLY A 203 -13.19 -31.18 -12.23
C GLY A 203 -13.21 -30.16 -11.07
N GLY A 204 -13.31 -30.64 -9.83
CA GLY A 204 -13.26 -29.81 -8.64
C GLY A 204 -11.92 -29.08 -8.43
N ALA A 205 -10.81 -29.66 -8.89
CA ALA A 205 -9.49 -29.03 -8.80
C ALA A 205 -9.32 -27.89 -9.81
N TYR A 206 -9.82 -28.04 -11.05
CA TYR A 206 -9.77 -26.94 -12.02
C TYR A 206 -10.68 -25.79 -11.61
N ILE A 207 -11.89 -26.08 -11.12
CA ILE A 207 -12.80 -25.03 -10.63
C ILE A 207 -12.23 -24.31 -9.41
N SER A 208 -11.52 -25.02 -8.51
CA SER A 208 -10.91 -24.39 -7.34
C SER A 208 -9.83 -23.37 -7.71
N MET A 209 -9.04 -23.64 -8.76
CA MET A 209 -8.08 -22.67 -9.31
C MET A 209 -8.77 -21.42 -9.85
N GLY A 210 -9.84 -21.59 -10.63
CA GLY A 210 -10.63 -20.44 -11.15
C GLY A 210 -11.21 -19.57 -10.03
N ILE A 211 -11.75 -20.20 -8.98
CA ILE A 211 -12.28 -19.50 -7.80
C ILE A 211 -11.16 -18.78 -7.04
N ALA A 212 -9.98 -19.39 -6.90
CA ALA A 212 -8.86 -18.74 -6.24
C ALA A 212 -8.40 -17.45 -6.94
N ILE A 213 -8.32 -17.47 -8.26
CA ILE A 213 -8.02 -16.27 -9.05
C ILE A 213 -9.08 -15.19 -8.81
N ILE A 214 -10.37 -15.55 -8.83
CA ILE A 214 -11.49 -14.63 -8.57
C ILE A 214 -11.38 -14.03 -7.16
N VAL A 215 -11.09 -14.86 -6.15
CA VAL A 215 -10.95 -14.42 -4.75
C VAL A 215 -9.79 -13.44 -4.59
N ALA A 216 -8.64 -13.73 -5.19
CA ALA A 216 -7.49 -12.84 -5.17
C ALA A 216 -7.78 -11.50 -5.85
N MET A 217 -8.52 -11.52 -6.97
CA MET A 217 -8.92 -10.32 -7.70
C MET A 217 -9.99 -9.53 -6.96
N ALA A 218 -10.95 -10.19 -6.33
CA ALA A 218 -11.91 -9.55 -5.45
C ALA A 218 -11.20 -8.85 -4.28
N ASN A 219 -10.20 -9.49 -3.66
CA ASN A 219 -9.39 -8.86 -2.61
C ASN A 219 -8.71 -7.58 -3.12
N PHE A 220 -8.06 -7.65 -4.28
CA PHE A 220 -7.46 -6.48 -4.94
C PHE A 220 -8.49 -5.38 -5.20
N LEU A 221 -9.63 -5.69 -5.83
CA LEU A 221 -10.66 -4.70 -6.17
C LEU A 221 -11.25 -4.03 -4.93
N ILE A 222 -11.53 -4.79 -3.87
CA ILE A 222 -12.02 -4.25 -2.58
C ILE A 222 -11.04 -3.19 -2.05
N PHE A 223 -9.75 -3.50 -2.02
CA PHE A 223 -8.75 -2.58 -1.51
C PHE A 223 -8.50 -1.40 -2.45
N PHE A 224 -8.47 -1.64 -3.76
CA PHE A 224 -8.32 -0.61 -4.77
C PHE A 224 -9.45 0.43 -4.68
N PHE A 225 -10.71 0.00 -4.65
CA PHE A 225 -11.85 0.91 -4.51
C PHE A 225 -11.91 1.57 -3.13
N SER A 226 -11.50 0.87 -2.07
CA SER A 226 -11.45 1.45 -0.72
C SER A 226 -10.37 2.54 -0.60
N THR A 227 -9.23 2.39 -1.28
CA THR A 227 -8.10 3.34 -1.21
C THR A 227 -8.14 4.45 -2.28
N ARG A 228 -8.80 4.26 -3.42
CA ARG A 228 -8.91 5.26 -4.51
C ARG A 228 -9.46 6.62 -4.05
N ASN A 229 -10.29 6.65 -3.02
CA ASN A 229 -10.91 7.89 -2.51
C ASN A 229 -10.04 8.66 -1.49
N TYR A 230 -8.77 8.28 -1.29
CA TYR A 230 -7.91 8.81 -0.22
C TYR A 230 -6.94 9.93 -0.65
N ARG A 231 -7.20 10.61 -1.78
CA ARG A 231 -6.58 11.92 -2.06
C ARG A 231 -7.12 13.07 -1.18
N ARG A 232 -7.89 12.78 -0.14
CA ARG A 232 -8.48 13.80 0.75
C ARG A 232 -7.67 13.95 2.03
N VAL A 233 -6.65 14.80 1.89
CA VAL A 233 -6.08 15.72 2.89
C VAL A 233 -5.74 15.09 4.25
N SER A 234 -4.45 14.91 4.49
CA SER A 234 -3.91 14.54 5.80
C SER A 234 -4.50 15.44 6.89
N PRO A 235 -4.91 14.90 8.05
CA PRO A 235 -5.31 15.71 9.21
C PRO A 235 -4.23 16.74 9.59
N LYS A 236 -2.95 16.41 9.35
CA LYS A 236 -1.81 17.33 9.53
C LYS A 236 -1.84 18.47 8.50
N ASP A 237 -2.23 18.20 7.26
CA ASP A 237 -2.40 19.24 6.23
C ASP A 237 -3.60 20.14 6.52
N ILE A 238 -4.68 19.61 7.08
CA ILE A 238 -5.83 20.40 7.54
C ILE A 238 -5.42 21.28 8.73
N HIS A 239 -4.71 20.71 9.71
CA HIS A 239 -4.23 21.46 10.88
C HIS A 239 -3.24 22.55 10.46
N ARG A 240 -2.30 22.23 9.58
CA ARG A 240 -1.35 23.18 8.97
C ARG A 240 -2.09 24.27 8.21
N ARG A 241 -3.06 23.94 7.35
CA ARG A 241 -3.87 24.95 6.63
C ARG A 241 -4.65 25.84 7.60
N ARG A 242 -5.20 25.29 8.68
CA ARG A 242 -5.92 26.06 9.72
C ARG A 242 -4.98 26.96 10.53
N SER A 243 -3.78 26.48 10.90
CA SER A 243 -2.78 27.28 11.61
C SER A 243 -2.22 28.39 10.72
N PHE A 244 -1.98 28.11 9.43
CA PHE A 244 -1.60 29.13 8.45
C PHE A 244 -2.72 30.14 8.23
N LYS A 245 -3.98 29.71 8.08
CA LYS A 245 -5.13 30.64 8.00
C LYS A 245 -5.26 31.49 9.26
N LYS A 246 -5.10 30.91 10.46
CA LYS A 246 -5.13 31.68 11.72
C LYS A 246 -4.00 32.70 11.82
N LYS A 247 -2.78 32.36 11.39
CA LYS A 247 -1.64 33.29 11.38
C LYS A 247 -1.78 34.37 10.29
N ALA A 248 -2.33 34.05 9.14
CA ALA A 248 -2.58 34.99 8.05
C ALA A 248 -3.81 35.90 8.29
N SER A 249 -4.78 35.41 9.08
CA SER A 249 -6.00 36.14 9.49
C SER A 249 -5.83 36.86 10.85
N ALA A 250 -4.65 36.77 11.48
CA ALA A 250 -4.40 37.55 12.67
C ALA A 250 -4.52 39.04 12.30
N PRO A 251 -5.33 39.84 13.02
CA PRO A 251 -5.43 41.28 12.74
C PRO A 251 -4.02 41.88 12.82
N LYS A 252 -3.66 42.71 11.83
CA LYS A 252 -2.39 43.47 11.85
C LYS A 252 -2.31 44.20 13.19
N ALA A 253 -1.33 43.84 14.00
CA ALA A 253 -1.17 44.34 15.36
C ALA A 253 -0.78 45.82 15.33
N GLY A 254 -1.75 46.72 15.51
CA GLY A 254 -1.56 48.15 15.73
C GLY A 254 -0.72 48.89 14.68
N PRO A 255 -0.54 50.21 14.85
CA PRO A 255 0.53 50.92 14.15
C PRO A 255 1.89 50.43 14.64
N ARG A 256 2.76 50.01 13.71
CA ARG A 256 4.13 49.57 14.03
C ARG A 256 5.04 50.73 14.41
N HIS A 257 4.81 51.89 13.80
CA HIS A 257 5.61 53.08 13.99
C HIS A 257 4.82 54.19 14.65
N ARG A 258 5.45 54.89 15.60
CA ARG A 258 4.85 56.01 16.32
C ARG A 258 5.91 57.03 16.72
N CYS A 259 5.72 58.28 16.33
CA CYS A 259 6.62 59.37 16.71
C CYS A 259 6.52 59.67 18.22
N ALA A 260 7.65 59.71 18.90
CA ALA A 260 7.72 60.00 20.34
C ALA A 260 7.34 61.45 20.71
N VAL A 261 7.40 62.39 19.75
CA VAL A 261 7.13 63.82 19.98
C VAL A 261 5.67 64.18 19.66
N CYS A 262 5.21 63.89 18.44
CA CYS A 262 3.88 64.29 17.97
C CYS A 262 2.84 63.16 17.98
N GLY A 263 3.24 61.92 18.27
CA GLY A 263 2.33 60.79 18.36
C GLY A 263 1.79 60.26 17.03
N ARG A 264 2.11 60.89 15.89
CA ARG A 264 1.73 60.41 14.54
C ARG A 264 2.24 58.99 14.30
N THR A 265 1.47 58.23 13.55
CA THR A 265 1.70 56.83 13.22
C THR A 265 1.74 56.63 11.70
N GLU A 266 2.22 55.47 11.26
CA GLU A 266 2.21 55.06 9.83
C GLU A 266 0.79 54.99 9.21
N LEU A 267 -0.26 55.12 10.02
CA LEU A 267 -1.65 55.13 9.56
C LEU A 267 -2.18 56.54 9.29
N ASP A 268 -1.49 57.59 9.74
CA ASP A 268 -1.95 58.97 9.62
C ASP A 268 -1.59 59.61 8.27
N ASP A 269 -0.48 59.19 7.64
CA ASP A 269 -0.05 59.61 6.30
C ASP A 269 0.96 58.60 5.72
N GLU A 270 0.76 58.16 4.48
CA GLU A 270 1.59 57.14 3.80
C GLU A 270 3.00 57.63 3.45
N ASN A 271 3.25 58.95 3.43
CA ASN A 271 4.56 59.53 3.10
C ASN A 271 5.44 59.82 4.33
N LEU A 272 5.00 59.44 5.54
CA LEU A 272 5.77 59.67 6.75
C LEU A 272 6.83 58.58 6.96
N ASP A 273 8.10 58.99 6.89
CA ASP A 273 9.23 58.15 7.30
C ASP A 273 9.46 58.26 8.81
N PHE A 274 9.60 57.11 9.48
CA PHE A 274 10.00 57.02 10.89
C PHE A 274 11.44 56.53 11.00
N ARG A 275 12.27 57.22 11.80
CA ARG A 275 13.67 56.87 12.03
C ARG A 275 14.04 56.96 13.50
N PHE A 276 14.97 56.11 13.93
CA PHE A 276 15.55 56.17 15.27
C PHE A 276 16.65 57.23 15.32
N CYS A 277 16.73 57.93 16.46
CA CYS A 277 17.88 58.78 16.73
C CYS A 277 19.01 57.96 17.35
N SER A 278 20.20 58.00 16.76
CA SER A 278 21.40 57.31 17.26
C SER A 278 21.98 57.92 18.56
N LYS A 279 21.54 59.13 18.94
CA LYS A 279 22.05 59.87 20.12
C LYS A 279 21.12 59.80 21.33
N CYS A 280 19.91 59.27 21.17
CA CYS A 280 18.94 59.11 22.26
C CYS A 280 19.13 57.76 22.95
N ASP A 281 19.03 57.74 24.27
CA ASP A 281 19.01 56.50 25.05
C ASP A 281 17.60 55.89 25.03
N GLY A 282 17.39 54.94 24.13
CA GLY A 282 16.16 54.15 24.04
C GLY A 282 15.66 54.00 22.60
N ASN A 283 14.67 53.12 22.42
CA ASN A 283 14.07 52.85 21.10
C ASN A 283 12.96 53.86 20.78
N TYR A 284 13.30 55.15 20.72
CA TYR A 284 12.37 56.21 20.33
C TYR A 284 12.44 56.45 18.82
N GLU A 285 11.31 56.32 18.14
CA GLU A 285 11.15 56.65 16.73
C GLU A 285 10.65 58.10 16.59
N TYR A 286 11.12 58.78 15.55
CA TYR A 286 10.75 60.14 15.21
C TYR A 286 10.35 60.21 13.73
N CYS A 287 9.32 60.99 13.40
CA CYS A 287 9.00 61.30 12.01
C CYS A 287 10.04 62.27 11.41
N SER A 288 10.12 62.36 10.08
CA SER A 288 11.06 63.25 9.36
C SER A 288 11.15 64.67 9.93
N ASP A 289 10.01 65.27 10.29
CA ASP A 289 9.94 66.64 10.83
C ASP A 289 10.58 66.78 12.22
N HIS A 290 10.53 65.71 13.03
CA HIS A 290 11.01 65.71 14.42
C HIS A 290 12.38 65.04 14.59
N LEU A 291 12.91 64.39 13.56
CA LEU A 291 14.19 63.68 13.64
C LEU A 291 15.37 64.62 13.94
N PHE A 292 15.34 65.87 13.47
CA PHE A 292 16.42 66.83 13.67
C PHE A 292 16.10 67.93 14.68
N THR A 293 14.87 68.01 15.16
CA THR A 293 14.37 69.07 16.05
C THR A 293 14.03 68.57 17.45
N HIS A 294 14.06 67.25 17.69
CA HIS A 294 13.82 66.69 19.02
C HIS A 294 14.98 66.96 19.99
N GLN A 295 14.65 67.08 21.27
CA GLN A 295 15.64 67.07 22.34
C GLN A 295 16.06 65.64 22.63
N HIS A 296 17.38 65.39 22.65
CA HIS A 296 17.89 64.06 22.93
C HIS A 296 17.56 63.63 24.36
N VAL A 297 16.85 62.51 24.46
CA VAL A 297 16.57 61.88 25.74
C VAL A 297 17.81 61.11 26.15
N LYS A 298 18.44 61.53 27.25
CA LYS A 298 19.51 60.77 27.90
C LYS A 298 18.98 60.23 29.21
N LYS A 299 19.29 58.98 29.55
CA LYS A 299 19.01 58.51 30.91
C LYS A 299 19.98 59.25 31.82
N PHE A 300 19.44 60.09 32.72
CA PHE A 300 20.20 60.51 33.88
C PHE A 300 20.46 59.25 34.70
N MET A 301 21.74 58.88 34.79
CA MET A 301 22.23 57.80 35.65
C MET A 301 22.45 58.32 37.06
#